data_AF-A0A9Q1A191-F1
#
_entry.id   AF-A0A9Q1A191-F1
#
_cell.length_a   1.000
_cell.length_b   1.000
_cell.length_c   1.000
_cell.angle_alpha   90.00
_cell.angle_beta   90.00
_cell.angle_gamma   90.00
#
_symmetry.space_group_name_H-M   'P 1'
#
loop_
_entity.id
_entity.type
_entity.pdbx_description
1 polymer ?
#
loop_
_entity_poly.entity_id
_entity_poly.type
_entity_poly.pdbx_seq_one_letter_code
_entity_poly.pdbx_strand_id
1 'polypeptide(L)'
;MGRRFVFKTFSQRIEEIEIDVYSSLNKIKSVPSEGSTFLRDCLIEFRELNTAEDFISFYEEMMPFVQTLPLVILHKETIFSQLISRLQMKARLSVEAILRLIAALCRDLPDDFVSFLPRIVDSLVSLLKSGADREPDIIEQIFVAWSYILMYLQKSLLENNRLVDVLK
;
A
#
# COMPACT_ATOMS: atom_id res chain seq x y z
N MET A 1 -29.24 22.12 -16.25
CA MET A 1 -28.30 20.97 -16.23
C MET A 1 -26.92 21.51 -15.90
N GLY A 2 -26.33 21.11 -14.76
CA GLY A 2 -24.97 21.50 -14.41
C GLY A 2 -23.92 20.71 -15.19
N ARG A 3 -22.72 21.28 -15.36
CA ARG A 3 -21.58 20.56 -15.96
C ARG A 3 -21.11 19.46 -15.00
N ARG A 4 -21.25 18.20 -15.41
CA ARG A 4 -20.81 17.01 -14.65
C ARG A 4 -19.29 16.86 -14.57
N PHE A 5 -18.56 17.38 -15.56
CA PHE A 5 -17.10 17.31 -15.63
C PHE A 5 -16.53 18.73 -15.72
N VAL A 6 -15.58 19.04 -14.84
CA VAL A 6 -14.88 20.33 -14.77
C VAL A 6 -13.40 20.04 -14.65
N PHE A 7 -12.58 20.75 -15.43
CA PHE A 7 -11.12 20.66 -15.33
C PHE A 7 -10.66 21.19 -13.97
N LYS A 8 -9.76 20.45 -13.33
CA LYS A 8 -9.09 20.87 -12.09
C LYS A 8 -7.59 20.91 -12.33
N THR A 9 -6.96 21.96 -11.85
CA THR A 9 -5.50 22.10 -11.83
C THR A 9 -4.88 21.10 -10.84
N PHE A 10 -3.57 20.84 -10.97
CA PHE A 10 -2.84 20.01 -10.02
C PHE A 10 -3.06 20.48 -8.57
N SER A 11 -2.87 21.77 -8.28
CA SER A 11 -3.03 22.33 -6.93
C SER A 11 -4.43 22.10 -6.37
N GLN A 12 -5.47 22.30 -7.20
CA GLN A 12 -6.86 22.04 -6.79
C GLN A 12 -7.10 20.56 -6.47
N ARG A 13 -6.54 19.65 -7.26
CA ARG A 13 -6.65 18.20 -6.98
C ARG A 13 -5.98 17.84 -5.66
N ILE A 14 -4.80 18.42 -5.37
CA ILE A 14 -4.08 18.18 -4.11
C ILE A 14 -4.83 18.75 -2.91
N GLU A 15 -5.39 19.97 -3.01
CA GLU A 15 -6.17 20.60 -1.95
C GLU A 15 -7.44 19.81 -1.59
N GLU A 16 -8.00 19.06 -2.54
CA GLU A 16 -9.20 18.24 -2.36
C GLU A 16 -8.93 16.83 -1.83
N ILE A 17 -7.66 16.41 -1.72
CA ILE A 17 -7.31 15.10 -1.15
C ILE A 17 -7.65 15.13 0.35
N GLU A 18 -8.70 14.41 0.72
CA GLU A 18 -9.10 14.16 2.11
C GLU A 18 -8.90 12.68 2.43
N ILE A 19 -7.97 12.38 3.32
CA ILE A 19 -7.61 11.00 3.67
C ILE A 19 -8.15 10.71 5.06
N ASP A 20 -9.28 10.00 5.10
CA ASP A 20 -9.89 9.57 6.34
C ASP A 20 -9.96 8.03 6.45
N VAL A 21 -8.87 7.48 6.96
CA VAL A 21 -8.77 6.06 7.31
C VAL A 21 -9.55 5.70 8.58
N TYR A 22 -9.93 6.67 9.41
CA TYR A 22 -10.59 6.43 10.70
C TYR A 22 -12.12 6.53 10.62
N SER A 23 -12.72 7.27 9.68
CA SER A 23 -14.17 7.26 9.45
C SER A 23 -14.62 6.23 8.41
N SER A 24 -13.69 5.70 7.62
CA SER A 24 -13.93 4.59 6.68
C SER A 24 -14.19 3.23 7.38
N LEU A 25 -14.32 3.22 8.71
CA LEU A 25 -14.60 2.07 9.58
C LEU A 25 -15.76 1.17 9.13
N ASN A 26 -16.70 1.68 8.32
CA ASN A 26 -17.80 0.88 7.78
C ASN A 26 -17.42 0.01 6.57
N LYS A 27 -16.16 -0.03 6.11
CA LYS A 27 -15.71 -0.87 4.98
C LYS A 27 -14.42 -1.66 5.21
N ILE A 28 -13.69 -1.42 6.29
CA ILE A 28 -12.45 -2.16 6.56
C ILE A 28 -12.82 -3.54 7.13
N LYS A 29 -12.71 -4.60 6.33
CA LYS A 29 -12.93 -5.99 6.79
C LYS A 29 -12.10 -6.24 8.05
N SER A 30 -12.69 -6.66 9.17
CA SER A 30 -11.97 -6.89 10.44
C SER A 30 -11.11 -8.15 10.43
N VAL A 31 -11.49 -9.13 9.62
CA VAL A 31 -10.81 -10.41 9.40
C VAL A 31 -10.69 -10.67 7.89
N PRO A 32 -9.67 -11.42 7.43
CA PRO A 32 -9.61 -11.84 6.04
C PRO A 32 -10.71 -12.88 5.73
N SER A 33 -10.86 -13.21 4.44
CA SER A 33 -11.71 -14.31 4.00
C SER A 33 -11.26 -15.63 4.65
N GLU A 34 -12.19 -16.58 4.81
CA GLU A 34 -11.93 -17.85 5.49
C GLU A 34 -10.73 -18.59 4.87
N GLY A 35 -9.75 -18.96 5.71
CA GLY A 35 -8.52 -19.62 5.28
C GLY A 35 -7.55 -18.74 4.47
N SER A 36 -7.75 -17.42 4.44
CA SER A 36 -6.95 -16.46 3.67
C SER A 36 -6.17 -15.48 4.57
N THR A 37 -5.48 -14.53 3.95
CA THR A 37 -4.79 -13.41 4.61
C THR A 37 -5.26 -12.09 4.01
N PHE A 38 -5.02 -10.95 4.67
CA PHE A 38 -5.38 -9.66 4.09
C PHE A 38 -4.59 -9.39 2.80
N LEU A 39 -3.31 -9.77 2.78
CA LEU A 39 -2.47 -9.68 1.60
C LEU A 39 -3.02 -10.50 0.43
N ARG A 40 -3.43 -11.75 0.68
CA ARG A 40 -3.97 -12.63 -0.38
C ARG A 40 -5.30 -12.14 -0.91
N ASP A 41 -6.20 -11.70 -0.03
CA ASP A 41 -7.48 -11.13 -0.43
C ASP A 41 -7.27 -9.89 -1.31
N CYS A 42 -6.37 -9.00 -0.91
CA CYS A 42 -6.00 -7.81 -1.69
C CYS A 42 -5.36 -8.18 -3.03
N LEU A 43 -4.53 -9.22 -3.08
CA LEU A 43 -3.87 -9.67 -4.31
C LEU A 43 -4.88 -10.20 -5.33
N ILE A 44 -5.86 -10.98 -4.88
CA ILE A 44 -6.93 -11.52 -5.72
C ILE A 44 -7.83 -10.40 -6.23
N GLU A 45 -8.22 -9.46 -5.35
CA GLU A 45 -9.03 -8.30 -5.74
C GLU A 45 -8.35 -7.49 -6.86
N PHE A 46 -7.08 -7.14 -6.69
CA PHE A 46 -6.36 -6.40 -7.74
C PHE A 46 -6.08 -7.23 -8.98
N ARG A 47 -6.09 -8.56 -8.91
CA ARG A 47 -6.00 -9.39 -10.13
C ARG A 47 -7.19 -9.21 -11.05
N GLU A 48 -8.36 -8.94 -10.48
CA GLU A 48 -9.59 -8.65 -11.22
C GLU A 48 -9.62 -7.20 -11.73
N LEU A 49 -9.05 -6.26 -10.97
CA LEU A 49 -9.12 -4.81 -11.27
C LEU A 49 -7.95 -4.29 -12.12
N ASN A 50 -6.78 -4.90 -12.05
CA ASN A 50 -5.54 -4.37 -12.65
C ASN A 50 -5.06 -5.26 -13.80
N THR A 51 -4.96 -4.66 -14.98
CA THR A 51 -4.53 -5.33 -16.23
C THR A 51 -3.12 -4.95 -16.68
N ALA A 52 -2.38 -4.18 -15.86
CA ALA A 52 -1.02 -3.78 -16.19
C ALA A 52 -0.06 -4.99 -16.13
N GLU A 53 0.84 -5.07 -17.11
CA GLU A 53 1.81 -6.18 -17.24
C GLU A 53 2.67 -6.35 -15.98
N ASP A 54 3.18 -5.24 -15.42
CA ASP A 54 3.96 -5.26 -14.18
C ASP A 54 3.18 -5.90 -13.01
N PHE A 55 1.88 -5.63 -12.90
CA PHE A 55 1.05 -6.21 -11.85
C PHE A 55 0.75 -7.69 -12.11
N ILE A 56 0.45 -8.07 -13.35
CA ILE A 56 0.20 -9.47 -13.73
C ILE A 56 1.44 -10.32 -13.43
N SER A 57 2.62 -9.86 -13.83
CA SER A 57 3.88 -10.54 -13.53
C SER A 57 4.12 -10.66 -12.02
N PHE A 58 3.88 -9.58 -11.27
CA PHE A 58 3.98 -9.60 -9.81
C PHE A 58 3.00 -10.60 -9.17
N TYR A 59 1.76 -10.65 -9.65
CA TYR A 59 0.75 -11.60 -9.17
C TYR A 59 1.21 -13.05 -9.35
N GLU A 60 1.66 -13.40 -10.56
CA GLU A 60 2.12 -14.76 -10.88
C GLU A 60 3.32 -15.16 -10.04
N GLU A 61 4.26 -14.23 -9.82
CA GLU A 61 5.44 -14.46 -8.98
C GLU A 61 5.07 -14.65 -7.50
N MET A 62 4.12 -13.87 -6.98
CA MET A 62 3.79 -13.85 -5.55
C MET A 62 2.79 -14.89 -5.09
N MET A 63 1.94 -15.38 -5.99
CA MET A 63 0.85 -16.30 -5.63
C MET A 63 1.32 -17.54 -4.83
N PRO A 64 2.49 -18.16 -5.10
CA PRO A 64 3.00 -19.28 -4.30
C PRO A 64 3.30 -18.92 -2.83
N PHE A 65 3.68 -17.67 -2.55
CA PHE A 65 4.15 -17.24 -1.23
C PHE A 65 3.05 -16.69 -0.33
N VAL A 66 1.90 -16.31 -0.89
CA VAL A 66 0.84 -15.62 -0.14
C VAL A 66 -0.36 -16.50 0.20
N GLN A 67 -0.29 -17.82 -0.05
CA GLN A 67 -1.45 -18.72 0.12
C GLN A 67 -1.96 -18.78 1.57
N THR A 68 -1.06 -18.72 2.55
CA THR A 68 -1.38 -18.86 3.98
C THR A 68 -0.50 -17.93 4.81
N LEU A 69 -0.96 -17.57 6.02
CA LEU A 69 -0.18 -16.72 6.92
C LEU A 69 1.21 -17.30 7.25
N PRO A 70 1.40 -18.61 7.51
CA PRO A 70 2.74 -19.17 7.71
C PRO A 70 3.67 -18.98 6.52
N LEU A 71 3.18 -19.06 5.28
CA LEU A 71 4.00 -18.79 4.08
C LEU A 71 4.34 -17.31 3.97
N VAL A 72 3.39 -16.42 4.27
CA VAL A 72 3.63 -14.96 4.30
C VAL A 72 4.72 -14.62 5.32
N ILE A 73 4.67 -15.20 6.53
CA ILE A 73 5.71 -15.02 7.56
C ILE A 73 7.06 -15.55 7.08
N LEU A 74 7.09 -16.76 6.52
CA LEU A 74 8.32 -17.42 6.05
C LEU A 74 9.01 -16.62 4.93
N HIS A 75 8.22 -16.03 4.02
CA HIS A 75 8.71 -15.35 2.83
C HIS A 75 8.62 -13.82 2.92
N LYS A 76 8.39 -13.25 4.10
CA LYS A 76 8.14 -11.81 4.30
C LYS A 76 9.17 -10.89 3.64
N GLU A 77 10.44 -11.24 3.71
CA GLU A 77 11.53 -10.48 3.06
C GLU A 77 11.43 -10.49 1.54
N THR A 78 11.16 -11.65 0.94
CA THR A 78 10.99 -11.79 -0.52
C THR A 78 9.77 -11.02 -0.99
N ILE A 79 8.63 -11.21 -0.32
CA ILE A 79 7.37 -10.52 -0.64
C ILE A 79 7.57 -9.00 -0.56
N PHE A 80 8.14 -8.51 0.55
CA PHE A 80 8.36 -7.09 0.75
C PHE A 80 9.34 -6.50 -0.28
N SER A 81 10.44 -7.20 -0.55
CA SER A 81 11.43 -6.77 -1.55
C SER A 81 10.84 -6.67 -2.96
N GLN A 82 10.00 -7.63 -3.34
CA GLN A 82 9.30 -7.59 -4.62
C GLN A 82 8.29 -6.45 -4.68
N LEU A 83 7.51 -6.21 -3.62
CA LEU A 83 6.58 -5.09 -3.56
C LEU A 83 7.27 -3.75 -3.79
N ILE A 84 8.32 -3.45 -3.01
CA ILE A 84 9.01 -2.15 -3.14
C ILE A 84 9.74 -2.01 -4.48
N SER A 85 10.17 -3.12 -5.11
CA SER A 85 10.79 -3.08 -6.45
C SER A 85 9.84 -2.59 -7.55
N ARG A 86 8.52 -2.70 -7.33
CA ARG A 86 7.49 -2.25 -8.27
C ARG A 86 7.06 -0.79 -8.04
N LEU A 87 7.53 -0.12 -6.99
CA LEU A 87 7.26 1.30 -6.72
C LEU A 87 8.12 2.20 -7.61
N GLN A 88 7.78 2.26 -8.90
CA GLN A 88 8.51 3.04 -9.89
C GLN A 88 7.60 3.58 -10.99
N MET A 89 7.97 4.71 -11.58
CA MET A 89 7.14 5.39 -12.59
C MET A 89 6.91 4.58 -13.87
N LYS A 90 7.83 3.68 -14.25
CA LYS A 90 7.61 2.78 -15.39
C LYS A 90 6.45 1.81 -15.17
N ALA A 91 6.17 1.48 -13.91
CA ALA A 91 5.08 0.61 -13.46
C ALA A 91 3.91 1.41 -12.86
N ARG A 92 3.73 2.69 -13.24
CA ARG A 92 2.76 3.60 -12.60
C ARG A 92 1.32 3.07 -12.55
N LEU A 93 0.92 2.25 -13.53
CA LEU A 93 -0.42 1.64 -13.58
C LEU A 93 -0.62 0.53 -12.53
N SER A 94 0.45 0.07 -11.91
CA SER A 94 0.44 -0.94 -10.84
C SER A 94 0.68 -0.34 -9.46
N VAL A 95 1.11 0.93 -9.36
CA VAL A 95 1.56 1.54 -8.10
C VAL A 95 0.46 1.54 -7.04
N GLU A 96 -0.79 1.86 -7.39
CA GLU A 96 -1.92 1.79 -6.47
C GLU A 96 -2.05 0.39 -5.85
N ALA A 97 -2.11 -0.64 -6.70
CA ALA A 97 -2.25 -2.03 -6.26
C ALA A 97 -1.09 -2.44 -5.34
N ILE A 98 0.14 -2.07 -5.70
CA ILE A 98 1.33 -2.36 -4.90
C ILE A 98 1.29 -1.65 -3.54
N LEU A 99 0.90 -0.38 -3.49
CA LEU A 99 0.76 0.37 -2.24
C LEU A 99 -0.31 -0.24 -1.33
N ARG A 100 -1.44 -0.68 -1.89
CA ARG A 100 -2.51 -1.36 -1.14
C ARG A 100 -2.05 -2.73 -0.62
N LEU A 101 -1.28 -3.49 -1.39
CA LEU A 101 -0.67 -4.74 -0.96
C LEU A 101 0.35 -4.55 0.17
N ILE A 102 1.15 -3.47 0.14
CA ILE A 102 2.07 -3.13 1.23
C ILE A 102 1.30 -2.85 2.53
N ALA A 103 0.22 -2.09 2.46
CA ALA A 103 -0.65 -1.86 3.62
C ALA A 103 -1.31 -3.16 4.12
N ALA A 104 -1.71 -4.07 3.22
CA ALA A 104 -2.27 -5.36 3.58
C ALA A 104 -1.23 -6.29 4.25
N LEU A 105 0.02 -6.31 3.75
CA LEU A 105 1.13 -7.02 4.38
C LEU A 105 1.42 -6.48 5.79
N CYS A 106 1.43 -5.15 5.96
CA CYS A 106 1.57 -4.52 7.27
C CYS A 106 0.48 -4.95 8.23
N ARG A 107 -0.74 -5.14 7.72
CA ARG A 107 -1.88 -5.58 8.53
C ARG A 107 -1.77 -7.04 8.97
N ASP A 108 -1.28 -7.92 8.10
CA ASP A 108 -1.03 -9.32 8.45
C ASP A 108 0.15 -9.45 9.44
N LEU A 109 1.16 -8.58 9.34
CA LEU A 109 2.44 -8.69 10.06
C LEU A 109 2.87 -7.41 10.83
N PRO A 110 2.04 -6.79 11.68
CA PRO A 110 2.33 -5.46 12.24
C PRO A 110 3.65 -5.38 13.02
N ASP A 111 3.97 -6.39 13.84
CA ASP A 111 5.18 -6.39 14.66
C ASP A 111 6.46 -6.57 13.82
N ASP A 112 6.40 -7.47 12.84
CA ASP A 112 7.51 -7.71 11.90
C ASP A 112 7.71 -6.54 10.93
N PHE A 113 6.64 -5.87 10.54
CA PHE A 113 6.64 -4.81 9.54
C PHE A 113 7.38 -3.55 10.00
N VAL A 114 7.53 -3.34 11.31
CA VAL A 114 8.33 -2.22 11.86
C VAL A 114 9.76 -2.22 11.29
N SER A 115 10.34 -3.40 11.05
CA SER A 115 11.69 -3.54 10.47
C SER A 115 11.78 -3.07 9.00
N PHE A 116 10.65 -3.01 8.30
CA PHE A 116 10.54 -2.61 6.90
C PHE A 116 10.33 -1.11 6.71
N LEU A 117 9.99 -0.37 7.76
CA LEU A 117 9.66 1.06 7.70
C LEU A 117 10.73 1.91 6.99
N PRO A 118 12.03 1.79 7.30
CA PRO A 118 13.04 2.59 6.60
C PRO A 118 13.04 2.33 5.09
N ARG A 119 12.95 1.05 4.69
CA ARG A 119 12.99 0.63 3.28
C ARG A 119 11.75 1.10 2.50
N ILE A 120 10.56 1.09 3.12
CA ILE A 120 9.36 1.62 2.45
C ILE A 120 9.42 3.14 2.34
N VAL A 121 9.85 3.87 3.38
CA VAL A 121 9.99 5.33 3.32
C VAL A 121 10.98 5.73 2.22
N ASP A 122 12.15 5.08 2.16
CA ASP A 122 13.14 5.32 1.09
C ASP A 122 12.54 5.08 -0.30
N SER A 123 11.75 4.01 -0.45
CA SER A 123 11.10 3.67 -1.72
C SER A 123 10.04 4.70 -2.12
N LEU A 124 9.23 5.19 -1.18
CA LEU A 124 8.23 6.24 -1.42
C LEU A 124 8.90 7.56 -1.79
N VAL A 125 9.97 7.94 -1.09
CA VAL A 125 10.76 9.15 -1.40
C VAL A 125 11.40 9.03 -2.78
N SER A 126 11.95 7.86 -3.13
CA SER A 126 12.50 7.59 -4.46
C SER A 126 11.43 7.69 -5.54
N LEU A 127 10.24 7.12 -5.33
CA LEU A 127 9.12 7.21 -6.24
C LEU A 127 8.70 8.67 -6.50
N LEU A 128 8.55 9.47 -5.44
CA LEU A 128 8.25 10.90 -5.54
C LEU A 128 9.31 11.65 -6.36
N LYS A 129 10.60 11.44 -6.05
CA LYS A 129 11.73 12.05 -6.78
C LYS A 129 11.80 11.63 -8.26
N SER A 130 11.23 10.46 -8.60
CA SER A 130 11.22 9.93 -9.97
C SER A 130 10.09 10.49 -10.86
N GLY A 131 9.27 11.42 -10.35
CA GLY A 131 8.22 12.10 -11.10
C GLY A 131 6.80 11.85 -10.61
N ALA A 132 6.62 11.01 -9.58
CA ALA A 132 5.31 10.81 -8.97
C ALA A 132 4.80 12.07 -8.24
N ASP A 133 5.69 13.01 -7.90
CA ASP A 133 5.36 14.33 -7.34
C ASP A 133 4.49 15.20 -8.25
N ARG A 134 4.32 14.81 -9.52
CA ARG A 134 3.50 15.50 -10.53
C ARG A 134 2.20 14.77 -10.86
N GLU A 135 1.94 13.64 -10.20
CA GLU A 135 0.79 12.76 -10.47
C GLU A 135 -0.12 12.74 -9.23
N PRO A 136 -1.18 13.57 -9.17
CA PRO A 136 -2.05 13.68 -7.99
C PRO A 136 -2.61 12.34 -7.52
N ASP A 137 -2.99 11.48 -8.46
CA ASP A 137 -3.54 10.15 -8.16
C ASP A 137 -2.51 9.29 -7.41
N ILE A 138 -1.23 9.31 -7.84
CA ILE A 138 -0.18 8.54 -7.17
C ILE A 138 0.11 9.12 -5.78
N ILE A 139 0.14 10.44 -5.65
CA ILE A 139 0.34 11.12 -4.37
C ILE A 139 -0.77 10.71 -3.38
N GLU A 140 -2.02 10.76 -3.81
CA GLU A 140 -3.16 10.31 -3.01
C GLU A 140 -2.98 8.86 -2.56
N GLN A 141 -2.66 7.95 -3.47
CA GLN A 141 -2.46 6.54 -3.12
C GLN A 141 -1.28 6.31 -2.16
N ILE A 142 -0.19 7.08 -2.27
CA ILE A 142 0.93 7.04 -1.33
C ILE A 142 0.45 7.40 0.07
N PHE A 143 -0.24 8.53 0.22
CA PHE A 143 -0.71 8.98 1.53
C PHE A 143 -1.80 8.08 2.10
N VAL A 144 -2.71 7.54 1.26
CA VAL A 144 -3.73 6.57 1.69
C VAL A 144 -3.05 5.33 2.25
N ALA A 145 -2.11 4.73 1.52
CA ALA A 145 -1.39 3.54 1.98
C ALA A 145 -0.56 3.83 3.24
N TRP A 146 0.12 4.96 3.29
CA TRP A 146 0.89 5.37 4.47
C TRP A 146 0.00 5.53 5.71
N SER A 147 -1.18 6.14 5.55
CA SER A 147 -2.14 6.31 6.63
C SER A 147 -2.65 4.97 7.15
N TYR A 148 -2.93 4.00 6.26
CA TYR A 148 -3.27 2.64 6.66
C TYR A 148 -2.13 1.94 7.41
N ILE A 149 -0.89 2.06 6.93
CA ILE A 149 0.29 1.49 7.60
C ILE A 149 0.41 2.06 9.02
N LEU A 150 0.38 3.38 9.18
CA LEU A 150 0.45 4.01 10.51
C LEU A 150 -0.70 3.58 11.42
N MET A 151 -1.92 3.49 10.89
CA MET A 151 -3.09 3.01 11.63
C MET A 151 -2.91 1.56 12.11
N TYR A 152 -2.37 0.66 11.28
CA TYR A 152 -2.14 -0.73 11.68
C TYR A 152 -0.97 -0.88 12.66
N LEU A 153 0.05 -0.03 12.54
CA LEU A 153 1.22 -0.05 13.42
C LEU A 153 1.03 0.70 14.74
N GLN A 154 -0.05 1.48 14.91
CA GLN A 154 -0.25 2.33 16.09
C GLN A 154 -0.02 1.58 17.41
N LYS A 155 -0.48 0.33 17.51
CA LYS A 155 -0.31 -0.50 18.71
C LYS A 155 1.13 -0.96 18.88
N SER A 156 1.72 -1.57 17.85
CA SER A 156 3.10 -2.09 17.87
C SER A 156 4.14 -0.98 18.08
N LEU A 157 3.89 0.24 17.60
CA LEU A 157 4.77 1.39 17.79
C LEU A 157 4.71 1.96 19.21
N LEU A 158 3.52 1.97 19.83
CA LEU A 158 3.33 2.40 21.22
C LEU A 158 3.97 1.41 22.20
N GLU A 159 3.86 0.11 21.93
CA GLU A 159 4.44 -0.94 22.79
C GLU A 159 5.98 -0.94 22.77
N ASN A 160 6.60 -0.48 21.67
CA ASN A 160 8.05 -0.48 21.51
C ASN A 160 8.73 0.89 21.71
N ASN A 161 7.98 1.96 21.99
CA ASN A 161 8.50 3.33 22.16
C ASN A 161 9.28 3.89 20.94
N ARG A 162 9.04 3.37 19.72
CA ARG A 162 9.83 3.66 18.49
C ARG A 162 9.22 4.73 17.59
N LEU A 163 8.14 5.38 18.01
CA LEU A 163 7.45 6.40 17.21
C LEU A 163 8.36 7.53 16.71
N VAL A 164 9.37 7.91 17.51
CA VAL A 164 10.28 9.02 17.20
C VAL A 164 11.34 8.64 16.15
N ASP A 165 11.60 7.35 15.94
CA ASP A 165 12.63 6.86 15.00
C ASP A 165 12.10 6.68 13.58
N VAL A 166 10.77 6.58 13.41
CA VAL A 166 10.11 6.37 12.10
C VAL A 166 9.92 7.68 11.32
N LEU A 167 9.94 8.83 12.01
CA LEU A 167 9.63 10.15 11.46
C LEU A 167 10.86 11.07 11.30
N LYS A 168 12.08 10.55 11.52
CA LYS A 168 13.35 11.26 11.32
C LYS A 168 14.05 10.77 10.06
#